data_AF-A0A7X1P6Q0-F1
#
_entry.id   AF-A0A7X1P6Q0-F1
#
_cell.length_a   1.000
_cell.length_b   1.000
_cell.length_c   1.000
_cell.angle_alpha   90.00
_cell.angle_beta   90.00
_cell.angle_gamma   90.00
#
_symmetry.space_group_name_H-M   'P 1'
#
loop_
_entity.id
_entity.type
_entity.pdbx_description
1 polymer ?
#
loop_
_entity_poly.entity_id
_entity_poly.type
_entity_poly.pdbx_seq_one_letter_code
_entity_poly.pdbx_strand_id
1 'polypeptide(L)'
;MPQTATGSSRGDWSKPANGLSGRLVIELEALELGVRHAIHAELKNEALESIVLTSQPRCDARLSDAAGTPVPVAGFPSSGPMPAPHWAMVPPEAYIGLRIDTRAAAIPTRERALALVAVGGRSWALGAGVYVLSVALAFEEQNSGPERQWLGTLDLPPVGFEVTAAMFQAPATRPS
;
A
#
# COMPACT_ATOMS: atom_id res chain seq x y z
N MET A 1 -18.84 20.03 -3.87
CA MET A 1 -17.82 20.57 -4.80
C MET A 1 -16.88 19.43 -5.16
N PRO A 2 -16.67 19.11 -6.44
CA PRO A 2 -15.80 17.99 -6.82
C PRO A 2 -14.34 18.41 -6.63
N GLN A 3 -13.63 17.72 -5.75
CA GLN A 3 -12.18 17.88 -5.61
C GLN A 3 -11.53 17.34 -6.88
N THR A 4 -10.64 18.13 -7.49
CA THR A 4 -9.69 17.69 -8.51
C THR A 4 -8.98 16.44 -8.00
N ALA A 5 -9.18 15.31 -8.68
CA ALA A 5 -8.56 14.03 -8.36
C ALA A 5 -7.04 14.10 -8.52
N THR A 6 -6.35 14.60 -7.49
CA THR A 6 -5.01 14.09 -7.18
C THR A 6 -5.18 12.60 -7.01
N GLY A 7 -4.50 11.78 -7.82
CA GLY A 7 -4.61 10.31 -7.85
C GLY A 7 -4.09 9.63 -6.60
N SER A 8 -4.43 10.14 -5.43
CA SER A 8 -4.13 9.61 -4.12
C SER A 8 -5.43 9.43 -3.35
N SER A 9 -5.56 8.30 -2.66
CA SER A 9 -6.68 7.97 -1.79
C SER A 9 -6.13 7.64 -0.41
N ARG A 10 -6.76 8.17 0.64
CA ARG A 10 -6.29 8.05 2.02
C ARG A 10 -7.42 7.56 2.91
N GLY A 11 -7.14 6.54 3.70
CA GLY A 11 -8.09 5.96 4.64
C GLY A 11 -8.15 6.67 5.97
N ASP A 12 -9.12 6.26 6.77
CA ASP A 12 -9.24 6.64 8.15
C ASP A 12 -8.19 5.95 9.01
N TRP A 13 -7.87 6.56 10.16
CA TRP A 13 -7.05 5.92 11.18
C TRP A 13 -7.81 4.76 11.83
N SER A 14 -7.12 3.62 12.00
CA SER A 14 -7.61 2.48 12.77
C SER A 14 -7.81 2.85 14.24
N LYS A 15 -8.57 2.02 14.96
CA LYS A 15 -8.48 2.04 16.42
C LYS A 15 -7.04 1.71 16.84
N PRO A 16 -6.50 2.33 17.90
CA PRO A 16 -5.18 1.98 18.40
C PRO A 16 -5.15 0.53 18.91
N ALA A 17 -4.14 -0.23 18.49
CA ALA A 17 -3.79 -1.53 19.05
C ALA A 17 -2.45 -1.38 19.75
N ASN A 18 -2.37 -1.65 21.06
CA ASN A 18 -1.14 -1.52 21.85
C ASN A 18 -0.38 -0.20 21.59
N GLY A 19 -1.10 0.92 21.55
CA GLY A 19 -0.52 2.25 21.32
C GLY A 19 -0.13 2.57 19.88
N LEU A 20 -0.49 1.75 18.89
CA LEU A 20 -0.25 2.04 17.48
C LEU A 20 -1.57 2.12 16.71
N SER A 21 -1.81 3.21 15.99
CA SER A 21 -2.89 3.34 15.01
C SER A 21 -2.31 3.37 13.59
N GLY A 22 -3.10 3.02 12.58
CA GLY A 22 -2.62 3.01 11.21
C GLY A 22 -3.70 3.33 10.18
N ARG A 23 -3.28 3.80 9.02
CA ARG A 23 -4.16 4.01 7.86
C ARG A 23 -3.46 3.66 6.55
N LEU A 24 -4.26 3.33 5.55
CA LEU A 24 -3.77 3.12 4.18
C LEU A 24 -3.70 4.44 3.41
N VAL A 25 -2.67 4.57 2.60
CA VAL A 25 -2.53 5.61 1.58
C VAL A 25 -2.20 4.92 0.25
N ILE A 26 -2.95 5.27 -0.78
CA ILE A 26 -2.80 4.77 -2.14
C ILE A 26 -2.37 5.96 -2.99
N GLU A 27 -1.33 5.82 -3.79
CA GLU A 27 -0.83 6.89 -4.67
C GLU A 27 -0.61 6.34 -6.08
N LEU A 28 -1.07 7.08 -7.09
CA LEU A 28 -0.83 6.75 -8.48
C LEU A 28 0.64 7.03 -8.83
N GLU A 29 1.35 6.01 -9.28
CA GLU A 29 2.70 6.11 -9.80
C GLU A 29 2.70 5.77 -11.29
N ALA A 30 2.79 6.82 -12.11
CA ALA A 30 2.91 6.70 -13.55
C ALA A 30 4.36 6.36 -13.91
N LEU A 31 4.56 5.21 -14.52
CA LEU A 31 5.87 4.75 -14.99
C LEU A 31 5.93 4.83 -16.51
N GLU A 32 7.13 4.76 -17.09
CA GLU A 32 7.30 4.88 -18.54
C GLU A 32 6.46 3.84 -19.29
N LEU A 33 6.48 2.57 -18.83
CA LEU A 33 5.84 1.45 -19.51
C LEU A 33 4.42 1.13 -19.01
N GLY A 34 3.97 1.69 -17.89
CA GLY A 34 2.72 1.28 -17.26
C GLY A 34 2.26 2.16 -16.11
N VAL A 35 1.20 1.72 -15.45
CA VAL A 35 0.59 2.41 -14.31
C VAL A 35 0.60 1.47 -13.11
N ARG A 36 1.03 1.97 -11.96
CA ARG A 36 0.87 1.25 -10.69
C ARG A 36 0.31 2.17 -9.61
N HIS A 37 -0.33 1.57 -8.61
CA HIS A 37 -0.60 2.27 -7.35
C HIS A 37 0.46 1.87 -6.32
N ALA A 38 1.21 2.85 -5.83
CA ALA A 38 2.05 2.72 -4.65
C ALA A 38 1.15 2.65 -3.41
N ILE A 39 1.43 1.72 -2.50
CA ILE A 39 0.59 1.48 -1.33
C ILE A 39 1.45 1.69 -0.09
N HIS A 40 1.00 2.60 0.76
CA HIS A 40 1.66 2.95 2.00
C HIS A 40 0.74 2.65 3.18
N ALA A 41 1.34 2.19 4.28
CA ALA A 41 0.73 2.22 5.60
C ALA A 41 1.36 3.37 6.38
N GLU A 42 0.57 4.38 6.75
CA GLU A 42 1.00 5.36 7.74
C GLU A 42 0.66 4.81 9.13
N LEU A 43 1.64 4.79 10.03
CA LEU A 43 1.54 4.24 11.37
C LEU A 43 1.83 5.34 12.39
N LYS A 44 0.86 5.68 13.22
CA LYS A 44 0.97 6.72 14.26
C LYS A 44 1.16 6.06 15.62
N ASN A 45 2.16 6.55 16.35
CA ASN A 45 2.38 6.18 17.74
C ASN A 45 1.45 7.01 18.64
N GLU A 46 0.49 6.33 19.26
CA GLU A 46 -0.47 6.85 20.25
C GLU A 46 -0.03 6.49 21.69
N ALA A 47 1.08 5.78 21.87
CA ALA A 47 1.63 5.46 23.17
C ALA A 47 2.39 6.67 23.76
N LEU A 48 2.55 6.63 25.08
CA LEU A 48 3.36 7.61 25.82
C LEU A 48 4.87 7.39 25.66
N GLU A 49 5.27 6.25 25.11
CA GLU A 49 6.66 5.87 24.90
C GLU A 49 6.97 5.60 23.42
N SER A 50 8.25 5.63 23.06
CA SER A 50 8.67 5.33 21.69
C SER A 50 8.42 3.87 21.34
N ILE A 51 7.93 3.63 20.12
CA ILE A 51 7.65 2.29 19.58
C ILE A 51 8.70 1.95 18.52
N VAL A 52 9.22 0.71 18.53
CA VAL A 52 10.18 0.25 17.51
C VAL A 52 9.48 -0.68 16.52
N LEU A 53 9.41 -0.26 15.25
CA LEU A 53 8.73 -0.99 14.18
C LEU A 53 9.72 -1.53 13.16
N THR A 54 9.45 -2.74 12.68
CA THR A 54 10.10 -3.25 11.46
C THR A 54 9.46 -2.62 10.22
N SER A 55 10.28 -2.36 9.21
CA SER A 55 9.85 -1.94 7.87
C SER A 55 9.23 -3.06 7.04
N GLN A 56 9.20 -4.30 7.56
CA GLN A 56 8.69 -5.48 6.84
C GLN A 56 7.62 -6.24 7.65
N PRO A 57 6.46 -5.62 7.94
CA PRO A 57 5.33 -6.37 8.48
C PRO A 57 4.84 -7.41 7.46
N ARG A 58 4.35 -8.55 7.95
CA ARG A 58 3.55 -9.44 7.10
C ARG A 58 2.25 -8.72 6.75
N CYS A 59 1.88 -8.74 5.48
CA CYS A 59 0.65 -8.11 5.00
C CYS A 59 -0.32 -9.18 4.47
N ASP A 60 -1.56 -9.20 4.95
CA ASP A 60 -2.68 -9.86 4.27
C ASP A 60 -3.53 -8.80 3.57
N ALA A 61 -3.67 -8.92 2.26
CA ALA A 61 -4.35 -7.93 1.43
C ALA A 61 -5.49 -8.57 0.63
N ARG A 62 -6.60 -7.85 0.55
CA ARG A 62 -7.80 -8.24 -0.20
C ARG A 62 -8.30 -7.04 -1.00
N LEU A 63 -8.76 -7.32 -2.21
CA LEU A 63 -9.31 -6.31 -3.11
C LEU A 63 -10.72 -6.72 -3.51
N SER A 64 -11.67 -5.79 -3.43
CA SER A 64 -13.02 -5.97 -3.96
C SER A 64 -13.38 -4.85 -4.93
N ASP A 65 -14.30 -5.10 -5.84
CA ASP A 65 -14.90 -4.08 -6.68
C ASP A 65 -15.99 -3.28 -5.92
N ALA A 66 -16.62 -2.32 -6.59
CA ALA A 66 -17.71 -1.51 -6.06
C ALA A 66 -18.95 -2.30 -5.61
N ALA A 67 -19.14 -3.52 -6.13
CA ALA A 67 -20.22 -4.42 -5.71
C ALA A 67 -19.83 -5.28 -4.51
N GLY A 68 -18.61 -5.13 -3.98
CA GLY A 68 -18.07 -5.98 -2.91
C GLY A 68 -17.60 -7.34 -3.40
N THR A 69 -17.52 -7.56 -4.72
CA THR A 69 -17.05 -8.83 -5.28
C THR A 69 -15.53 -8.91 -5.20
N PRO A 70 -14.95 -10.00 -4.68
CA PRO A 70 -13.50 -10.17 -4.65
C PRO A 70 -12.88 -10.12 -6.05
N VAL A 71 -11.83 -9.32 -6.23
CA VAL A 71 -11.07 -9.26 -7.48
C VAL A 71 -10.02 -10.39 -7.48
N PRO A 72 -9.96 -11.22 -8.54
CA PRO A 72 -9.01 -12.33 -8.59
C PRO A 72 -7.57 -11.82 -8.61
N VAL A 73 -6.70 -12.53 -7.88
CA VAL A 73 -5.26 -12.27 -7.87
C VAL A 73 -4.67 -12.63 -9.24
N ALA A 74 -3.81 -11.77 -9.74
CA ALA A 74 -3.01 -11.98 -10.93
C ALA A 74 -1.58 -12.40 -10.55
N GLY A 75 -1.00 -13.35 -11.30
CA GLY A 75 0.39 -13.74 -11.16
C GLY A 75 1.31 -12.83 -11.96
N PHE A 76 2.10 -11.99 -11.27
CA PHE A 76 3.21 -11.26 -11.89
C PHE A 76 4.54 -11.78 -11.33
N PRO A 77 5.56 -11.94 -12.18
CA PRO A 77 6.89 -12.26 -11.67
C PRO A 77 7.37 -11.12 -10.77
N SER A 78 7.79 -11.46 -9.56
CA SER A 78 8.57 -10.59 -8.69
C SER A 78 10.05 -10.89 -8.90
N SER A 79 10.88 -9.87 -9.07
CA SER A 79 12.33 -10.03 -9.13
C SER A 79 13.02 -9.00 -8.25
N GLY A 80 14.19 -9.38 -7.74
CA GLY A 80 15.04 -8.54 -6.92
C GLY A 80 15.37 -9.17 -5.56
N PRO A 81 16.40 -8.66 -4.89
CA PRO A 81 16.75 -9.10 -3.54
C PRO A 81 15.61 -8.76 -2.59
N MET A 82 15.27 -9.70 -1.70
CA MET A 82 14.50 -9.37 -0.51
C MET A 82 15.42 -8.55 0.41
N PRO A 83 15.13 -7.27 0.68
CA PRO A 83 15.97 -6.48 1.56
C PRO A 83 15.96 -7.09 2.97
N ALA A 84 17.03 -6.88 3.74
CA ALA A 84 16.99 -7.17 5.17
C ALA A 84 15.98 -6.25 5.87
N PRO A 85 15.34 -6.71 6.97
CA PRO A 85 14.46 -5.86 7.77
C PRO A 85 15.21 -4.64 8.32
N HIS A 86 14.67 -3.44 8.08
CA HIS A 86 15.12 -2.22 8.74
C HIS A 86 14.19 -1.87 9.89
N TRP A 87 14.72 -1.19 10.90
CA TRP A 87 14.01 -0.81 12.10
C TRP A 87 13.90 0.71 12.22
N ALA A 88 12.75 1.18 12.69
CA ALA A 88 12.52 2.58 12.97
C ALA A 88 11.96 2.74 14.38
N MET A 89 12.53 3.67 15.14
CA MET A 89 11.95 4.13 16.40
C MET A 89 11.01 5.29 16.09
N VAL A 90 9.74 5.16 16.46
CA VAL A 90 8.70 6.16 16.28
C VAL A 90 8.42 6.81 17.64
N PRO A 91 8.77 8.09 17.85
CA PRO A 91 8.47 8.81 19.09
C PRO A 91 6.96 8.93 19.35
N PRO A 92 6.54 9.22 20.59
CA PRO A 92 5.15 9.54 20.91
C PRO A 92 4.59 10.63 19.99
N GLU A 93 3.33 10.48 19.57
CA GLU A 93 2.60 11.39 18.67
C GLU A 93 3.19 11.56 17.26
N ALA A 94 4.32 10.89 16.95
CA ALA A 94 4.87 10.87 15.61
C ALA A 94 4.19 9.78 14.76
N TYR A 95 4.32 9.90 13.44
CA TYR A 95 3.92 8.86 12.51
C TYR A 95 5.02 8.58 11.49
N ILE A 96 5.03 7.35 10.96
CA ILE A 96 5.92 6.90 9.91
C ILE A 96 5.10 6.34 8.74
N GLY A 97 5.53 6.62 7.51
CA GLY A 97 4.98 5.98 6.31
C GLY A 97 5.84 4.78 5.90
N LEU A 98 5.24 3.60 5.86
CA LEU A 98 5.87 2.38 5.33
C LEU A 98 5.28 2.07 3.96
N ARG A 99 6.15 1.89 2.95
CA ARG A 99 5.72 1.40 1.65
C ARG A 99 5.52 -0.12 1.73
N ILE A 100 4.29 -0.58 1.53
CA ILE A 100 3.88 -1.99 1.69
C ILE A 100 3.57 -2.68 0.35
N ASP A 101 3.71 -1.97 -0.77
CA ASP A 101 3.66 -2.60 -2.09
C ASP A 101 4.94 -3.37 -2.44
N THR A 102 4.77 -4.48 -3.14
CA THR A 102 5.88 -5.32 -3.61
C THR A 102 6.39 -4.85 -4.97
N ARG A 103 7.71 -4.92 -5.19
CA ARG A 103 8.29 -4.69 -6.51
C ARG A 103 7.90 -5.83 -7.46
N ALA A 104 7.04 -5.55 -8.43
CA ALA A 104 6.79 -6.45 -9.56
C ALA A 104 7.84 -6.21 -10.66
N ALA A 105 8.32 -7.30 -11.26
CA ALA A 105 9.25 -7.25 -12.39
C ALA A 105 8.56 -6.91 -13.71
N ALA A 106 7.25 -7.13 -13.79
CA ALA A 106 6.43 -6.83 -14.96
C ALA A 106 5.22 -6.01 -14.53
N ILE A 107 5.16 -4.76 -14.99
CA ILE A 107 4.00 -3.89 -14.81
C ILE A 107 3.16 -4.01 -16.09
N PRO A 108 1.84 -4.26 -16.00
CA PRO A 108 0.97 -4.26 -17.16
C PRO A 108 1.15 -2.98 -17.96
N THR A 109 1.26 -3.13 -19.28
CA THR A 109 1.51 -1.99 -20.15
C THR A 109 0.26 -1.12 -20.29
N ARG A 110 0.45 0.18 -20.55
CA ARG A 110 -0.66 1.09 -20.87
C ARG A 110 -1.52 0.59 -22.04
N GLU A 111 -0.90 -0.09 -23.00
CA GLU A 111 -1.57 -0.70 -24.17
C GLU A 111 -2.64 -1.73 -23.78
N ARG A 112 -2.49 -2.40 -22.63
CA ARG A 112 -3.47 -3.35 -22.12
C ARG A 112 -4.60 -2.68 -21.34
N ALA A 113 -4.53 -1.37 -21.13
CA ALA A 113 -5.46 -0.61 -20.29
C ALA A 113 -5.62 -1.20 -18.87
N LEU A 114 -4.49 -1.55 -18.26
CA LEU A 114 -4.44 -2.15 -16.93
C LEU A 114 -3.48 -1.38 -16.00
N ALA A 115 -3.89 -1.21 -14.75
CA ALA A 115 -3.06 -0.70 -13.65
C ALA A 115 -2.68 -1.85 -12.71
N LEU A 116 -1.47 -1.78 -12.14
CA LEU A 116 -0.99 -2.74 -11.14
C LEU A 116 -1.27 -2.25 -9.72
N VAL A 117 -1.80 -3.15 -8.89
CA VAL A 117 -1.73 -3.06 -7.42
C VAL A 117 -1.01 -4.31 -6.93
N ALA A 118 -0.01 -4.19 -6.06
CA ALA A 118 0.73 -5.34 -5.57
C ALA A 118 1.09 -5.18 -4.09
N VAL A 119 0.45 -5.92 -3.18
CA VAL A 119 0.60 -5.77 -1.72
C VAL A 119 0.64 -7.15 -1.07
N GLY A 120 1.54 -7.35 -0.10
CA GLY A 120 1.58 -8.59 0.69
C GLY A 120 1.76 -9.87 -0.13
N GLY A 121 2.56 -9.81 -1.19
CA GLY A 121 2.78 -10.95 -2.10
C GLY A 121 1.59 -11.26 -3.03
N ARG A 122 0.54 -10.44 -3.02
CA ARG A 122 -0.59 -10.53 -3.95
C ARG A 122 -0.50 -9.40 -4.95
N SER A 123 -0.98 -9.64 -6.16
CA SER A 123 -1.04 -8.62 -7.21
C SER A 123 -2.36 -8.67 -7.94
N TRP A 124 -2.79 -7.54 -8.48
CA TRP A 124 -4.00 -7.39 -9.26
C TRP A 124 -3.72 -6.54 -10.48
N ALA A 125 -4.30 -6.93 -11.61
CA ALA A 125 -4.37 -6.12 -12.81
C ALA A 125 -5.78 -5.53 -12.92
N LEU A 126 -5.87 -4.21 -12.88
CA LEU A 126 -7.13 -3.48 -12.77
C LEU A 126 -7.42 -2.72 -14.04
N GLY A 127 -8.60 -2.92 -14.61
CA GLY A 127 -9.16 -2.03 -15.63
C GLY A 127 -9.73 -0.76 -14.99
N ALA A 128 -10.41 0.05 -15.78
CA ALA A 128 -11.15 1.19 -15.24
C ALA A 128 -12.28 0.72 -14.32
N GLY A 129 -12.42 1.33 -13.14
CA GLY A 129 -13.40 0.94 -12.13
C GLY A 129 -13.09 1.51 -10.76
N VAL A 130 -14.01 1.26 -9.81
CA VAL A 130 -13.85 1.60 -8.39
C VAL A 130 -13.56 0.33 -7.62
N TYR A 131 -12.56 0.40 -6.76
CA TYR A 131 -12.04 -0.72 -5.99
C TYR A 131 -11.88 -0.35 -4.53
N VAL A 132 -11.95 -1.35 -3.65
CA VAL A 132 -11.74 -1.21 -2.21
C VAL A 132 -10.62 -2.16 -1.79
N LEU A 133 -9.54 -1.60 -1.23
CA LEU A 133 -8.41 -2.33 -0.70
C LEU A 133 -8.55 -2.47 0.82
N SER A 134 -8.43 -3.69 1.32
CA SER A 134 -8.35 -4.02 2.75
C SER A 134 -7.01 -4.65 3.05
N VAL A 135 -6.34 -4.21 4.12
CA VAL A 135 -5.02 -4.71 4.53
C VAL A 135 -4.98 -4.93 6.03
N ALA A 136 -4.48 -6.09 6.45
CA ALA A 136 -4.05 -6.36 7.82
C ALA A 136 -2.52 -6.46 7.86
N LEU A 137 -1.91 -5.79 8.82
CA LEU A 137 -0.47 -5.84 9.07
C LEU A 137 -0.20 -6.68 10.31
N ALA A 138 0.73 -7.62 10.24
CA ALA A 138 1.22 -8.39 11.38
C ALA A 138 2.71 -8.14 11.58
N PHE A 139 3.06 -7.69 12.79
CA PHE A 139 4.42 -7.46 13.23
C PHE A 139 4.81 -8.59 14.17
N GLU A 140 5.76 -9.40 13.73
CA GLU A 140 6.21 -10.60 14.42
C GLU A 140 7.63 -10.40 14.93
N GLU A 141 7.96 -11.12 16.00
CA GLU A 141 9.28 -11.04 16.62
C GLU A 141 10.36 -11.51 15.64
N GLN A 142 11.41 -10.71 15.52
CA GLN A 142 12.59 -11.06 14.73
C GLN A 142 13.77 -11.30 15.66
N ASN A 143 14.38 -12.49 15.56
CA ASN A 143 15.50 -12.91 16.42
C ASN A 143 16.70 -11.95 16.39
N SER A 144 16.90 -11.24 15.28
CA SER A 144 17.99 -10.25 15.11
C SER A 144 17.50 -8.81 15.23
N GLY A 145 16.28 -8.59 15.73
CA GLY A 145 15.72 -7.25 15.91
C GLY A 145 16.19 -6.60 17.22
N PRO A 146 15.95 -5.29 17.37
CA PRO A 146 16.25 -4.55 18.59
C PRO A 146 15.36 -5.04 19.75
N GLU A 147 15.69 -4.63 20.97
CA GLU A 147 14.77 -4.78 22.10
C GLU A 147 13.49 -3.95 21.88
N ARG A 148 12.38 -4.37 22.51
CA ARG A 148 11.09 -3.65 22.51
C ARG A 148 10.50 -3.43 21.11
N GLN A 149 10.63 -4.45 20.26
CA GLN A 149 9.88 -4.50 19.00
C GLN A 149 8.39 -4.39 19.32
N TRP A 150 7.68 -3.58 18.56
CA TRP A 150 6.23 -3.63 18.58
C TRP A 150 5.76 -4.92 17.95
N LEU A 151 4.96 -5.68 18.69
CA LEU A 151 4.40 -6.94 18.25
C LEU A 151 2.88 -6.83 18.28
N GLY A 152 2.24 -7.33 17.23
CA GLY A 152 0.79 -7.31 17.15
C GLY A 152 0.27 -7.29 15.71
N THR A 153 -1.05 -7.21 15.62
CA THR A 153 -1.77 -7.11 14.35
C THR A 153 -2.53 -5.80 14.31
N LEU A 154 -2.55 -5.18 13.15
CA LEU A 154 -3.27 -3.94 12.88
C LEU A 154 -4.15 -4.13 11.64
N ASP A 155 -5.46 -4.17 11.87
CA ASP A 155 -6.45 -4.12 10.80
C ASP A 155 -6.63 -2.67 10.36
N LEU A 156 -6.17 -2.36 9.15
CA LEU A 156 -6.29 -1.02 8.59
C LEU A 156 -7.70 -0.81 8.02
N PRO A 157 -8.35 0.33 8.29
CA PRO A 157 -9.62 0.65 7.65
C PRO A 157 -9.50 0.56 6.12
N PRO A 158 -10.50 -0.02 5.45
CA PRO A 158 -10.46 -0.20 4.01
C PRO A 158 -10.45 1.15 3.27
N VAL A 159 -9.76 1.20 2.13
CA VAL A 159 -9.67 2.40 1.29
C VAL A 159 -10.24 2.14 -0.09
N GLY A 160 -11.21 2.97 -0.47
CA GLY A 160 -11.70 3.06 -1.83
C GLY A 160 -10.76 3.88 -2.72
N PHE A 161 -10.56 3.45 -3.96
CA PHE A 161 -9.85 4.21 -5.00
C PHE A 161 -10.44 3.93 -6.38
N GLU A 162 -10.18 4.83 -7.33
CA GLU A 162 -10.67 4.75 -8.70
C GLU A 162 -9.50 4.57 -9.68
N VAL A 163 -9.68 3.66 -10.62
CA VAL A 163 -8.85 3.53 -11.81
C VAL A 163 -9.64 4.11 -12.98
N THR A 164 -9.09 5.09 -13.68
CA THR A 164 -9.80 5.75 -14.79
C THR A 164 -9.15 5.41 -16.13
N ALA A 165 -9.93 5.45 -17.21
CA ALA A 165 -9.41 5.23 -18.56
C ALA A 165 -8.32 6.25 -18.96
N ALA A 166 -8.38 7.47 -18.38
CA ALA A 166 -7.38 8.51 -18.61
C ALA A 166 -5.98 8.11 -18.10
N MET A 167 -5.88 7.25 -17.08
CA MET A 167 -4.60 6.76 -16.57
C MET A 167 -3.80 5.98 -17.62
N PHE A 168 -4.49 5.39 -18.61
CA PHE A 168 -3.86 4.57 -19.65
C PHE A 168 -3.46 5.37 -20.89
N GLN A 169 -3.81 6.65 -20.95
CA GLN A 169 -3.40 7.51 -22.06
C GLN A 169 -1.91 7.87 -21.90
N ALA A 170 -1.16 7.89 -23.00
CA ALA A 170 0.22 8.34 -22.97
C ALA A 170 0.28 9.79 -22.48
N PRO A 171 1.24 10.17 -21.63
CA PRO A 171 1.42 11.57 -21.29
C PRO A 171 1.62 12.36 -22.58
N ALA A 172 0.91 13.48 -22.73
CA ALA A 172 1.10 14.38 -23.86
C ALA A 172 2.61 14.67 -23.96
N THR A 173 3.22 14.28 -25.08
CA THR A 173 4.63 14.55 -25.35
C THR A 173 4.83 16.04 -25.20
N ARG A 174 5.61 16.47 -24.20
CA ARG A 174 5.99 17.88 -24.12
C ARG A 174 6.74 18.19 -25.42
N PRO A 175 6.31 19.21 -26.20
CA PRO A 175 7.10 19.64 -27.33
C PRO A 175 8.47 20.06 -26.80
N SER A 176 9.50 19.46 -27.39
CA SER A 176 10.92 19.79 -27.18
C SER A 176 11.25 21.20 -27.63
#